data_AF-A0A7Y2TNY1-F1
#
_entry.id   AF-A0A7Y2TNY1-F1
#
_cell.length_a   1.000
_cell.length_b   1.000
_cell.length_c   1.000
_cell.angle_alpha   90.00
_cell.angle_beta   90.00
_cell.angle_gamma   90.00
#
_symmetry.space_group_name_H-M   'P 1'
#
loop_
_entity.id
_entity.type
_entity.pdbx_description
1 polymer ?
#
loop_
_entity_poly.entity_id
_entity_poly.type
_entity_poly.pdbx_seq_one_letter_code
_entity_poly.pdbx_strand_id
1 'polypeptide(L)'
;STGGDRRGFRSEKEDEDRSTITSRIVGKFDGWDGQTVFKLENGMIWEQADKDKFYIREVENPVAIIEPGIFGTWRLQIEGHNSKCRVERIQ
;
A
#
# COMPACT_ATOMS: atom_id res chain seq x y z
N SER A 1 2.88 45.71 -19.46
CA SER A 1 2.19 44.54 -20.04
C SER A 1 3.26 43.55 -20.44
N THR A 2 3.35 42.31 -19.99
CA THR A 2 2.43 41.36 -19.32
C THR A 2 3.38 40.39 -18.58
N GLY A 3 3.29 40.25 -17.26
CA GLY A 3 2.42 39.27 -16.61
C GLY A 3 3.17 37.94 -16.52
N GLY A 4 3.88 37.71 -15.40
CA GLY A 4 4.69 36.51 -15.20
C GLY A 4 3.85 35.26 -14.95
N ASP A 5 3.96 34.28 -15.84
CA ASP A 5 3.40 32.94 -15.68
C ASP A 5 4.37 32.04 -14.91
N ARG A 6 4.26 32.07 -13.57
CA ARG A 6 4.82 31.04 -12.69
C ARG A 6 3.92 29.79 -12.67
N ARG A 7 3.87 29.04 -13.77
CA ARG A 7 3.12 27.77 -13.84
C ARG A 7 4.06 26.55 -13.83
N GLY A 8 4.98 26.53 -12.88
CA GLY A 8 5.42 25.28 -12.24
C GLY A 8 4.58 25.03 -11.00
N PHE A 9 4.69 23.89 -10.34
CA PHE A 9 4.06 23.55 -9.04
C PHE A 9 2.63 22.99 -9.05
N ARG A 10 2.36 21.92 -9.80
CA ARG A 10 1.29 20.96 -9.44
C ARG A 10 1.55 19.53 -9.96
N SER A 11 2.77 19.02 -9.84
CA SER A 11 3.04 17.61 -10.18
C SER A 11 4.06 16.96 -9.23
N GLU A 12 5.08 17.69 -8.75
CA GLU A 12 6.07 17.11 -7.82
C GLU A 12 5.50 16.58 -6.50
N LYS A 13 4.49 17.25 -5.91
CA LYS A 13 3.88 16.77 -4.66
C LYS A 13 2.94 15.58 -4.84
N GLU A 14 2.40 15.36 -6.02
CA GLU A 14 1.43 14.27 -6.28
C GLU A 14 2.14 12.97 -6.69
N ASP A 15 3.36 13.07 -7.23
CA ASP A 15 4.23 11.93 -7.56
C ASP A 15 5.00 11.38 -6.34
N GLU A 16 5.39 12.22 -5.35
CA GLU A 16 6.03 11.72 -4.12
C GLU A 16 5.12 10.78 -3.31
N ASP A 17 3.80 11.08 -3.26
CA ASP A 17 2.80 10.27 -2.54
C ASP A 17 2.46 8.93 -3.23
N ARG A 18 2.92 8.71 -4.47
CA ARG A 18 2.68 7.48 -5.25
C ARG A 18 3.91 6.60 -5.41
N SER A 19 4.81 6.66 -4.44
CA SER A 19 5.95 5.74 -4.40
C SER A 19 5.53 4.37 -3.89
N THR A 20 6.15 3.31 -4.41
CA THR A 20 6.03 1.97 -3.83
C THR A 20 6.53 1.99 -2.39
N ILE A 21 5.75 1.43 -1.48
CA ILE A 21 6.08 1.30 -0.07
C ILE A 21 6.48 -0.14 0.19
N THR A 22 7.69 -0.34 0.70
CA THR A 22 8.17 -1.66 1.14
C THR A 22 8.44 -1.60 2.64
N SER A 23 7.74 -2.40 3.42
CA SER A 23 7.91 -2.48 4.88
C SER A 23 7.47 -3.85 5.38
N ARG A 24 7.73 -4.22 6.64
CA ARG A 24 7.26 -5.48 7.19
C ARG A 24 5.95 -5.30 7.92
N ILE A 25 5.11 -6.33 7.87
CA ILE A 25 3.94 -6.43 8.74
C ILE A 25 4.44 -6.68 10.16
N VAL A 26 3.83 -6.04 11.16
CA VAL A 26 4.18 -6.25 12.57
C VAL A 26 3.45 -7.48 13.09
N GLY A 27 4.21 -8.49 13.52
CA GLY A 27 3.72 -9.68 14.18
C GLY A 27 3.49 -10.87 13.24
N LYS A 28 2.53 -11.71 13.62
CA LYS A 28 2.17 -12.92 12.88
C LYS A 28 1.20 -12.59 11.75
N PHE A 29 1.40 -13.25 10.62
CA PHE A 29 0.58 -13.09 9.44
C PHE A 29 0.31 -14.46 8.81
N ASP A 30 -0.97 -14.79 8.64
CA ASP A 30 -1.44 -16.06 8.06
C ASP A 30 -2.29 -15.86 6.80
N GLY A 31 -2.49 -14.62 6.36
CA GLY A 31 -3.29 -14.32 5.19
C GLY A 31 -4.20 -13.10 5.35
N TRP A 32 -5.17 -12.99 4.46
CA TRP A 32 -6.24 -12.00 4.52
C TRP A 32 -7.59 -12.58 4.09
N ASP A 33 -8.68 -12.04 4.62
CA ASP A 33 -10.03 -12.61 4.51
C ASP A 33 -11.11 -11.65 3.95
N GLY A 34 -10.72 -10.43 3.57
CA GLY A 34 -11.60 -9.37 3.07
C GLY A 34 -11.76 -8.18 4.03
N GLN A 35 -11.25 -8.29 5.26
CA GLN A 35 -11.36 -7.27 6.32
C GLN A 35 -10.05 -7.11 7.09
N THR A 36 -8.94 -7.54 6.49
CA THR A 36 -7.66 -7.65 7.17
C THR A 36 -6.97 -6.29 7.28
N VAL A 37 -6.45 -6.00 8.47
CA VAL A 37 -5.69 -4.77 8.76
C VAL A 37 -4.21 -5.09 8.85
N PHE A 38 -3.42 -4.42 8.02
CA PHE A 38 -1.98 -4.54 7.92
C PHE A 38 -1.30 -3.38 8.66
N LYS A 39 -0.66 -3.69 9.78
CA LYS A 39 0.17 -2.75 10.53
C LYS A 39 1.61 -2.91 10.08
N LEU A 40 2.23 -1.84 9.61
CA LEU A 40 3.60 -1.87 9.12
C LEU A 40 4.59 -1.34 10.16
N GLU A 41 5.84 -1.80 10.11
CA GLU A 41 6.92 -1.37 11.02
C GLU A 41 7.22 0.13 10.94
N ASN A 42 6.96 0.75 9.79
CA ASN A 42 7.10 2.20 9.60
C ASN A 42 5.95 3.02 10.19
N GLY A 43 5.02 2.38 10.90
CA GLY A 43 3.89 3.02 11.57
C GLY A 43 2.66 3.24 10.69
N MET A 44 2.73 2.94 9.39
CA MET A 44 1.56 3.02 8.52
C MET A 44 0.58 1.88 8.79
N ILE A 45 -0.69 2.16 8.63
CA ILE A 45 -1.75 1.16 8.75
C ILE A 45 -2.60 1.16 7.48
N TRP A 46 -2.76 -0.02 6.92
CA TRP A 46 -3.52 -0.27 5.70
C TRP A 46 -4.63 -1.28 5.98
N GLU A 47 -5.79 -1.09 5.37
CA GLU A 47 -6.93 -2.01 5.48
C GLU A 47 -7.24 -2.60 4.10
N GLN A 48 -7.60 -3.88 4.06
CA GLN A 48 -8.08 -4.50 2.84
C GLN A 48 -9.40 -3.87 2.39
N ALA A 49 -9.48 -3.50 1.12
CA ALA A 49 -10.61 -2.79 0.53
C ALA A 49 -11.41 -3.64 -0.47
N ASP A 50 -11.12 -4.93 -0.57
CA ASP A 50 -11.78 -5.90 -1.47
C ASP A 50 -12.14 -7.19 -0.72
N LYS A 51 -12.74 -8.16 -1.42
CA LYS A 51 -13.25 -9.41 -0.85
C LYS A 51 -12.36 -10.63 -1.13
N ASP A 52 -11.18 -10.42 -1.70
CA ASP A 52 -10.25 -11.50 -2.01
C ASP A 52 -9.78 -12.15 -0.71
N LYS A 53 -9.50 -13.44 -0.81
CA LYS A 53 -9.02 -14.23 0.32
C LYS A 53 -7.73 -14.92 -0.05
N PHE A 54 -6.80 -14.91 0.87
CA PHE A 54 -5.51 -15.56 0.71
C PHE A 54 -5.09 -16.12 2.05
N TYR A 55 -4.62 -17.36 2.06
CA TYR A 55 -4.17 -18.03 3.27
C TYR A 55 -2.83 -18.69 3.02
N ILE A 56 -1.93 -18.53 3.97
CA ILE A 56 -0.62 -19.15 3.98
C ILE A 56 -0.34 -19.76 5.34
N ARG A 57 0.76 -20.51 5.44
CA ARG A 57 1.29 -20.86 6.75
C ARG A 57 1.66 -19.57 7.49
N GLU A 58 1.35 -19.51 8.78
CA GLU A 58 1.74 -18.40 9.65
C GLU A 58 3.23 -18.10 9.47
N VAL A 59 3.52 -16.85 9.13
CA VAL A 59 4.87 -16.29 9.02
C VAL A 59 4.98 -15.09 9.96
N GLU A 60 6.17 -14.86 10.46
CA GLU A 60 6.46 -13.76 11.37
C GLU A 60 7.14 -12.61 10.62
N ASN A 61 6.63 -11.40 10.83
CA ASN A 61 7.10 -10.14 10.24
C ASN A 61 7.41 -10.21 8.73
N PRO A 62 6.48 -10.70 7.88
CA PRO A 62 6.74 -10.80 6.45
C PRO A 62 6.84 -9.42 5.79
N VAL A 63 7.60 -9.34 4.71
CA VAL A 63 7.74 -8.12 3.90
C VAL A 63 6.47 -7.90 3.09
N ALA A 64 5.80 -6.76 3.31
CA ALA A 64 4.71 -6.26 2.51
C ALA A 64 5.21 -5.21 1.52
N ILE A 65 4.76 -5.33 0.27
CA ILE A 65 5.05 -4.41 -0.82
C ILE A 65 3.70 -3.82 -1.24
N ILE A 66 3.58 -2.50 -1.13
CA ILE A 66 2.36 -1.74 -1.43
C ILE A 66 2.67 -0.84 -2.63
N GLU A 67 1.96 -1.09 -3.72
CA GLU A 67 2.19 -0.44 -5.00
C GLU A 67 0.95 0.35 -5.44
N PRO A 68 1.12 1.55 -6.03
CA PRO A 68 0.01 2.25 -6.64
C PRO A 68 -0.50 1.48 -7.87
N GLY A 69 -1.82 1.34 -7.95
CA GLY A 69 -2.52 0.75 -9.07
C GLY A 69 -3.13 1.78 -10.02
N ILE A 70 -3.92 1.28 -10.96
CA ILE A 70 -4.70 2.12 -11.89
C ILE A 70 -5.81 2.83 -11.10
N PHE A 71 -6.20 4.04 -11.52
CA PHE A 71 -7.28 4.83 -10.93
C PHE A 71 -7.10 5.18 -9.44
N GLY A 72 -5.86 5.21 -8.93
CA GLY A 72 -5.58 5.58 -7.53
C GLY A 72 -5.93 4.54 -6.49
N THR A 73 -6.12 3.30 -6.94
CA THR A 73 -6.13 2.15 -6.05
C THR A 73 -4.72 1.86 -5.55
N TRP A 74 -4.60 1.21 -4.39
CA TRP A 74 -3.34 0.65 -3.90
C TRP A 74 -3.48 -0.86 -3.80
N ARG A 75 -2.38 -1.57 -4.02
CA ARG A 75 -2.34 -3.02 -3.92
C ARG A 75 -1.25 -3.45 -2.98
N LEU A 76 -1.57 -4.34 -2.05
CA LEU A 76 -0.61 -4.97 -1.16
C LEU A 76 -0.34 -6.40 -1.64
N GLN A 77 0.93 -6.78 -1.62
CA GLN A 77 1.39 -8.15 -1.79
C GLN A 77 2.41 -8.50 -0.71
N ILE A 78 2.59 -9.79 -0.46
CA ILE A 78 3.64 -10.29 0.43
C ILE A 78 4.80 -10.79 -0.43
N GLU A 79 6.03 -10.44 -0.07
CA GLU A 79 7.23 -10.90 -0.76
C GLU A 79 7.24 -12.44 -0.82
N GLY A 80 7.53 -12.99 -2.02
CA GLY A 80 7.51 -14.43 -2.27
C GLY A 80 6.13 -15.01 -2.56
N HIS A 81 5.06 -14.22 -2.50
CA HIS A 81 3.71 -14.63 -2.87
C HIS A 81 3.15 -13.83 -4.06
N ASN A 82 2.43 -14.51 -4.96
CA ASN A 82 1.82 -13.88 -6.14
C ASN A 82 0.45 -13.24 -5.84
N SER A 83 -0.13 -13.52 -4.68
CA SER A 83 -1.43 -12.98 -4.29
C SER A 83 -1.32 -11.50 -3.94
N LYS A 84 -2.28 -10.72 -4.43
CA LYS A 84 -2.39 -9.29 -4.13
C LYS A 84 -3.82 -9.00 -3.67
N CYS A 85 -3.98 -8.03 -2.77
CA CYS A 85 -5.27 -7.45 -2.41
C CYS A 85 -5.24 -5.93 -2.63
N ARG A 86 -6.41 -5.32 -2.84
CA ARG A 86 -6.58 -3.88 -2.80
C ARG A 86 -6.55 -3.43 -1.34
N VAL A 87 -5.84 -2.34 -1.09
CA VAL A 87 -5.77 -1.75 0.25
C VAL A 87 -6.05 -0.26 0.21
N GLU A 88 -6.47 0.27 1.35
CA GLU A 88 -6.62 1.69 1.61
C GLU A 88 -5.83 2.08 2.85
N ARG A 89 -5.15 3.22 2.79
CA ARG A 89 -4.38 3.71 3.93
C ARG A 89 -5.35 4.34 4.92
N ILE A 90 -5.27 3.90 6.17
CA ILE A 90 -6.08 4.43 7.27
C ILE A 90 -5.24 5.20 8.30
N GLN A 91 -3.91 5.07 8.27
CA GLN A 91 -2.96 5.84 9.11
C GLN A 91 -1.58 5.98 8.47
#